data_AF-A0A814UFW9-F1
#
_entry.id   AF-A0A814UFW9-F1
#
_cell.length_a   1.000
_cell.length_b   1.000
_cell.length_c   1.000
_cell.angle_alpha   90.00
_cell.angle_beta   90.00
_cell.angle_gamma   90.00
#
_symmetry.space_group_name_H-M   'P 1'
#
loop_
_entity.id
_entity.type
_entity.pdbx_description
1 polymer ?
#
loop_
_entity_poly.entity_id
_entity_poly.type
_entity_poly.pdbx_seq_one_letter_code
_entity_poly.pdbx_strand_id
1 'polypeptide(L)'
;MSDEVKADVDSQSDEINQRDEKSEELIRKLPVNDDEENELELLTPNGRETPSATSYSDIIIHKVDEEIPVAEENSNVDDTQQLLETIADKSNKEASTIILNMLVEGDFDLDKNYIIQKPKNLAKLFSILNKMSSSLQAEILSVLIGIMRKSERNLLACIDANIYYKLFELLNDIDDIVADLLVDILTVLTSLTINVNELKVLLRYLKTDNNVW
;
A
#
# COMPACT_ATOMS: atom_id res chain seq x y z
N MET A 1 -38.27 1.70 34.63
CA MET A 1 -37.37 1.33 33.51
C MET A 1 -37.14 2.44 32.49
N SER A 2 -37.86 3.57 32.53
CA SER A 2 -37.68 4.65 31.55
C SER A 2 -36.84 5.84 32.05
N ASP A 3 -36.64 5.98 33.36
CA ASP A 3 -35.90 7.12 33.93
C ASP A 3 -34.40 6.84 34.13
N GLU A 4 -34.00 5.59 34.39
CA GLU A 4 -32.57 5.18 34.52
C GLU A 4 -31.81 5.30 33.18
N VAL A 5 -32.44 4.91 32.07
CA VAL A 5 -31.80 4.95 30.74
C VAL A 5 -31.59 6.40 30.26
N LYS A 6 -32.43 7.34 30.70
CA LYS A 6 -32.31 8.75 30.33
C LYS A 6 -31.20 9.47 31.11
N ALA A 7 -30.98 9.08 32.36
CA ALA A 7 -29.88 9.59 33.19
C ALA A 7 -28.49 9.14 32.67
N ASP A 8 -28.37 7.92 32.15
CA ASP A 8 -27.11 7.41 31.58
C ASP A 8 -26.71 8.12 30.28
N VAL A 9 -27.67 8.52 29.45
CA VAL A 9 -27.40 9.22 28.17
C VAL A 9 -27.03 10.69 28.39
N ASP A 10 -27.67 11.38 29.34
CA ASP A 10 -27.29 12.75 29.71
C ASP A 10 -25.90 12.78 30.37
N SER A 11 -25.59 11.79 31.22
CA SER A 11 -24.26 11.65 31.85
C SER A 11 -23.13 11.44 30.82
N GLN A 12 -23.36 10.63 29.79
CA GLN A 12 -22.38 10.42 28.71
C GLN A 12 -22.21 11.66 27.81
N SER A 13 -23.27 12.42 27.59
CA SER A 13 -23.23 13.65 26.78
C SER A 13 -22.45 14.76 27.49
N ASP A 14 -22.60 14.86 28.82
CA ASP A 14 -21.85 15.79 29.66
C ASP A 14 -20.36 15.40 29.76
N GLU A 15 -20.03 14.11 29.79
CA GLU A 15 -18.63 13.64 29.77
C GLU A 15 -17.92 13.92 28.43
N ILE A 16 -18.64 13.85 27.30
CA ILE A 16 -18.08 14.15 25.98
C ILE A 16 -17.82 15.65 25.84
N ASN A 17 -18.79 16.50 26.23
CA ASN A 17 -18.61 17.96 26.21
C ASN A 17 -17.49 18.43 27.15
N GLN A 18 -17.33 17.81 28.33
CA GLN A 18 -16.23 18.13 29.23
C GLN A 18 -14.86 17.70 28.69
N ARG A 19 -14.78 16.64 27.87
CA ARG A 19 -13.53 16.26 27.19
C ARG A 19 -13.17 17.24 26.08
N ASP A 20 -14.15 17.72 25.33
CA ASP A 20 -13.91 18.69 24.26
C ASP A 20 -13.49 20.07 24.82
N GLU A 21 -14.13 20.55 25.88
CA GLU A 21 -13.72 21.79 26.56
C GLU A 21 -12.31 21.68 27.17
N LYS A 22 -11.98 20.53 27.77
CA LYS A 22 -10.64 20.28 28.34
C LYS A 22 -9.57 20.20 27.24
N SER A 23 -9.92 19.70 26.06
CA SER A 23 -9.02 19.61 24.90
C SER A 23 -8.75 21.00 24.31
N GLU A 24 -9.79 21.82 24.17
CA GLU A 24 -9.69 23.24 23.77
C GLU A 24 -8.87 24.06 24.77
N GLU A 25 -9.05 23.85 26.08
CA GLU A 25 -8.30 24.55 27.12
C GLU A 25 -6.82 24.14 27.15
N LEU A 26 -6.50 22.88 26.83
CA LEU A 26 -5.13 22.39 26.66
C LEU A 26 -4.45 23.03 25.44
N ILE A 27 -5.18 23.21 24.34
CA ILE A 27 -4.67 23.88 23.12
C ILE A 27 -4.43 25.38 23.39
N ARG A 28 -5.30 26.04 24.15
CA ARG A 28 -5.11 27.45 24.55
C ARG A 28 -4.00 27.67 25.58
N LYS A 29 -3.60 26.63 26.31
CA LYS A 29 -2.48 26.65 27.28
C LYS A 29 -1.14 26.28 26.65
N LEU A 30 -1.12 25.91 25.35
CA LEU A 30 0.14 25.79 24.62
C LEU A 30 0.75 27.20 24.48
N PRO A 31 2.03 27.38 24.83
CA PRO A 31 2.68 28.68 24.71
C PRO A 31 2.70 29.09 23.24
N VAL A 32 1.94 30.13 22.90
CA VAL A 32 2.05 30.80 21.61
C VAL A 32 3.28 31.69 21.73
N ASN A 33 4.42 31.15 21.30
CA ASN A 33 5.66 31.92 21.19
C ASN A 33 5.52 32.86 19.98
N ASP A 34 4.83 33.98 20.21
CA ASP A 34 5.02 35.17 19.41
C ASP A 34 6.35 35.79 19.84
N ASP A 35 7.37 35.49 19.06
CA ASP A 35 8.74 36.01 19.11
C ASP A 35 9.67 35.47 20.21
N GLU A 36 10.93 35.33 19.78
CA GLU A 36 12.15 34.96 20.52
C GLU A 36 12.55 33.47 20.57
N GLU A 37 13.42 33.14 19.62
CA GLU A 37 14.55 32.22 19.74
C GLU A 37 15.04 32.06 21.19
N ASN A 38 14.98 30.85 21.74
CA ASN A 38 15.90 30.49 22.81
C ASN A 38 16.30 29.02 22.68
N GLU A 39 17.55 28.85 22.26
CA GLU A 39 18.25 27.59 22.10
C GLU A 39 18.39 26.88 23.45
N LEU A 40 17.90 25.64 23.57
CA LEU A 40 18.38 24.72 24.60
C LEU A 40 19.68 24.08 24.09
N GLU A 41 20.80 24.72 24.41
CA GLU A 41 22.17 24.23 24.14
C GLU A 41 22.41 22.87 24.81
N LEU A 42 22.51 21.81 24.00
CA LEU A 42 23.19 20.57 24.40
C LEU A 42 24.68 20.74 24.13
N LEU A 43 25.46 20.97 25.19
CA LEU A 43 26.92 21.02 25.19
C LEU A 43 27.53 19.75 24.56
N THR A 44 28.18 19.90 23.39
CA THR A 44 29.11 18.90 22.86
C THR A 44 30.55 19.24 23.27
N PRO A 45 31.39 18.26 23.69
CA PRO A 45 32.76 18.52 24.06
C PRO A 45 33.65 18.67 22.81
N ASN A 46 34.48 19.72 22.82
CA ASN A 46 35.57 20.04 21.88
C ASN A 46 35.18 20.56 20.48
N GLY A 47 34.85 21.86 20.43
CA GLY A 47 35.72 22.87 19.81
C GLY A 47 36.16 22.65 18.36
N ARG A 48 35.23 22.76 17.41
CA ARG A 48 35.49 23.35 16.09
C ARG A 48 34.32 24.27 15.73
N GLU A 49 34.67 25.49 15.33
CA GLU A 49 33.75 26.57 15.00
C GLU A 49 32.72 26.16 13.92
N THR A 50 31.47 26.54 14.14
CA THR A 50 30.37 26.41 13.18
C THR A 50 30.52 27.49 12.08
N PRO A 51 30.40 27.14 10.79
CA PRO A 51 30.12 28.15 9.77
C PRO A 51 28.69 28.65 9.98
N SER A 52 28.53 29.98 9.99
CA SER A 52 27.25 30.68 10.09
C SER A 52 26.19 30.11 9.17
N ALA A 53 24.94 30.10 9.65
CA ALA A 53 23.73 29.70 8.93
C ALA A 53 23.73 30.18 7.47
N THR A 54 24.11 29.29 6.56
CA THR A 54 23.80 29.45 5.15
C THR A 54 22.35 29.02 4.99
N SER A 55 21.50 30.00 4.69
CA SER A 55 20.22 29.89 3.98
C SER A 55 19.99 28.50 3.36
N TYR A 56 18.85 27.88 3.66
CA TYR A 56 18.36 26.64 3.02
C TYR A 56 18.07 26.80 1.51
N SER A 57 18.76 27.70 0.82
CA SER A 57 18.74 27.87 -0.63
C SER A 57 19.61 26.87 -1.38
N ASP A 58 20.48 26.13 -0.70
CA ASP A 58 21.54 25.35 -1.37
C ASP A 58 21.37 23.82 -1.21
N ILE A 59 20.14 23.33 -1.03
CA ILE A 59 19.87 21.94 -1.36
C ILE A 59 19.79 21.89 -2.88
N ILE A 60 20.93 21.60 -3.52
CA ILE A 60 20.97 21.12 -4.90
C ILE A 60 20.22 19.79 -4.88
N ILE A 61 18.92 19.84 -5.14
CA ILE A 61 18.17 18.67 -5.58
C ILE A 61 18.79 18.35 -6.93
N HIS A 62 19.68 17.35 -6.94
CA HIS A 62 20.05 16.71 -8.20
C HIS A 62 18.74 16.37 -8.89
N LYS A 63 18.50 16.98 -10.05
CA LYS A 63 17.42 16.56 -10.95
C LYS A 63 17.56 15.05 -11.08
N VAL A 64 16.62 14.34 -10.50
CA VAL A 64 16.41 12.94 -10.77
C VAL A 64 15.75 12.92 -12.14
N ASP A 65 16.55 13.12 -13.18
CA ASP A 65 16.30 12.55 -14.50
C ASP A 65 16.66 11.05 -14.42
N GLU A 66 16.28 10.35 -13.35
CA GLU A 66 16.22 8.89 -13.40
C GLU A 66 14.94 8.59 -14.15
N GLU A 67 15.12 8.18 -15.40
CA GLU A 67 14.18 7.28 -16.06
C GLU A 67 13.66 6.32 -14.98
N ILE A 68 12.35 6.36 -14.72
CA ILE A 68 11.69 5.30 -13.95
C ILE A 68 12.21 4.02 -14.59
N PRO A 69 12.87 3.13 -13.84
CA PRO A 69 13.35 1.90 -14.44
C PRO A 69 12.09 1.20 -14.90
N VAL A 70 11.85 1.23 -16.20
CA VAL A 70 11.01 0.26 -16.87
C VAL A 70 11.81 -1.00 -16.65
N ALA A 71 11.53 -1.68 -15.53
CA ALA A 71 12.18 -2.93 -15.23
C ALA A 71 11.98 -3.76 -16.47
N GLU A 72 13.06 -4.05 -17.19
CA GLU A 72 13.02 -4.92 -18.36
C GLU A 72 12.37 -6.21 -17.87
N GLU A 73 11.10 -6.37 -18.20
CA GLU A 73 10.37 -7.60 -17.94
C GLU A 73 10.99 -8.64 -18.86
N ASN A 74 12.10 -9.21 -18.42
CA ASN A 74 12.59 -10.50 -18.87
C ASN A 74 11.64 -11.60 -18.35
N SER A 75 10.32 -11.37 -18.41
CA SER A 75 9.37 -12.47 -18.45
C SER A 75 9.62 -13.11 -19.79
N ASN A 76 10.21 -14.30 -19.77
CA ASN A 76 10.38 -15.09 -20.98
C ASN A 76 8.99 -15.24 -21.60
N VAL A 77 8.75 -14.56 -22.73
CA VAL A 77 7.41 -14.52 -23.38
C VAL A 77 6.90 -15.96 -23.60
N ASP A 78 7.82 -16.88 -23.87
CA ASP A 78 7.62 -18.32 -23.94
C ASP A 78 6.93 -18.90 -22.70
N ASP A 79 7.37 -18.54 -21.49
CA ASP A 79 6.79 -19.05 -20.24
C ASP A 79 5.32 -18.61 -20.09
N THR A 80 4.99 -17.38 -20.46
CA THR A 80 3.60 -16.85 -20.37
C THR A 80 2.68 -17.52 -21.39
N GLN A 81 3.19 -17.81 -22.59
CA GLN A 81 2.47 -18.53 -23.63
C GLN A 81 2.22 -19.98 -23.22
N GLN A 82 3.22 -20.66 -22.67
CA GLN A 82 3.07 -22.03 -22.16
C GLN A 82 2.01 -22.13 -21.06
N LEU A 83 1.93 -21.15 -20.15
CA LEU A 83 0.89 -21.13 -19.11
C LEU A 83 -0.50 -20.95 -19.72
N LEU A 84 -0.65 -20.05 -20.70
CA LEU A 84 -1.91 -19.84 -21.42
C LEU A 84 -2.38 -21.11 -22.13
N GLU A 85 -1.47 -21.77 -22.85
CA GLU A 85 -1.77 -23.05 -23.52
C GLU A 85 -2.19 -24.13 -22.52
N THR A 86 -1.52 -24.19 -21.36
CA THR A 86 -1.83 -25.17 -20.31
C THR A 86 -3.25 -25.01 -19.76
N ILE A 87 -3.74 -23.78 -19.64
CA ILE A 87 -5.07 -23.47 -19.07
C ILE A 87 -6.18 -23.34 -20.12
N ALA A 88 -5.85 -23.20 -21.41
CA ALA A 88 -6.83 -22.90 -22.47
C ALA A 88 -7.96 -23.95 -22.59
N ASP A 89 -7.62 -25.23 -22.47
CA ASP A 89 -8.57 -26.35 -22.58
C ASP A 89 -8.98 -26.92 -21.21
N LYS A 90 -8.89 -26.13 -20.14
CA LYS A 90 -9.19 -26.56 -18.77
C LYS A 90 -10.48 -25.92 -18.28
N SER A 91 -11.17 -26.62 -17.37
CA SER A 91 -12.26 -25.99 -16.62
C SER A 91 -11.71 -24.87 -15.72
N ASN A 92 -12.56 -23.89 -15.35
CA ASN A 92 -12.13 -22.80 -14.47
C ASN A 92 -11.49 -23.31 -13.18
N LYS A 93 -12.04 -24.37 -12.58
CA LYS A 93 -11.50 -25.01 -11.37
C LYS A 93 -10.09 -25.59 -11.57
N GLU A 94 -9.85 -26.24 -12.71
CA GLU A 94 -8.54 -26.80 -13.02
C GLU A 94 -7.53 -25.70 -13.33
N ALA A 95 -7.93 -24.70 -14.11
CA ALA A 95 -7.11 -23.55 -14.44
C ALA A 95 -6.73 -22.75 -13.18
N SER A 96 -7.69 -22.50 -12.28
CA SER A 96 -7.44 -21.83 -11.01
C SER A 96 -6.49 -22.64 -10.14
N THR A 97 -6.66 -23.96 -10.05
CA THR A 97 -5.73 -24.85 -9.33
C THR A 97 -4.31 -24.77 -9.89
N ILE A 98 -4.14 -24.84 -11.21
CA ILE A 98 -2.83 -24.75 -11.86
C ILE A 98 -2.14 -23.41 -11.55
N ILE A 99 -2.89 -22.32 -11.66
CA ILE A 99 -2.38 -20.97 -11.41
C ILE A 99 -2.00 -20.79 -9.94
N LEU A 100 -2.86 -21.20 -9.01
CA LEU A 100 -2.59 -21.08 -7.58
C LEU A 100 -1.39 -21.94 -7.16
N ASN A 101 -1.28 -23.16 -7.69
CA ASN A 101 -0.14 -24.04 -7.44
C ASN A 101 1.17 -23.43 -7.96
N MET A 102 1.10 -22.74 -9.10
CA MET A 102 2.25 -22.03 -9.68
C MET A 102 2.69 -20.85 -8.80
N LEU A 103 1.77 -20.12 -8.16
CA LEU A 103 2.12 -19.03 -7.24
C LEU A 103 2.86 -19.50 -5.98
N VAL A 104 2.47 -20.66 -5.43
CA VAL A 104 3.00 -21.20 -4.17
C VAL A 104 4.08 -22.27 -4.37
N GLU A 105 4.45 -22.58 -5.61
CA GLU A 105 5.37 -23.66 -6.00
C GLU A 105 5.05 -25.02 -5.35
N GLY A 106 3.77 -25.41 -5.40
CA GLY A 106 3.30 -26.67 -4.83
C GLY A 106 1.78 -26.75 -4.84
N ASP A 107 1.21 -27.73 -4.14
CA ASP A 107 -0.25 -27.83 -4.03
C ASP A 107 -0.78 -26.71 -3.15
N PHE A 108 -1.62 -25.85 -3.72
CA PHE A 108 -2.25 -24.74 -3.01
C PHE A 108 -3.23 -25.26 -1.96
N ASP A 109 -3.08 -24.75 -0.74
CA ASP A 109 -3.98 -25.04 0.37
C ASP A 109 -4.08 -23.76 1.22
N LEU A 110 -5.30 -23.29 1.43
CA LEU A 110 -5.56 -22.03 2.14
C LEU A 110 -5.00 -22.01 3.56
N ASP A 111 -4.78 -23.16 4.18
CA ASP A 111 -4.30 -23.27 5.56
C ASP A 111 -2.84 -23.71 5.64
N LYS A 112 -2.36 -24.49 4.66
CA LYS A 112 -1.02 -25.10 4.70
C LYS A 112 -0.03 -24.49 3.72
N ASN A 113 -0.46 -24.16 2.51
CA ASN A 113 0.43 -23.74 1.44
C ASN A 113 -0.22 -22.62 0.60
N TYR A 114 -0.20 -21.42 1.16
CA TYR A 114 -0.77 -20.22 0.55
C TYR A 114 0.24 -19.08 0.44
N ILE A 115 1.51 -19.34 0.76
CA ILE A 115 2.58 -18.33 0.69
C ILE A 115 3.10 -18.26 -0.74
N ILE A 116 3.06 -17.06 -1.33
CA ILE A 116 3.60 -16.81 -2.67
C ILE A 116 5.12 -16.94 -2.59
N GLN A 117 5.68 -17.92 -3.31
CA GLN A 117 7.11 -18.23 -3.23
C GLN A 117 7.94 -17.35 -4.19
N LYS A 118 7.36 -16.99 -5.34
CA LYS A 118 8.05 -16.24 -6.39
C LYS A 118 7.21 -15.04 -6.86
N PRO A 119 7.64 -13.80 -6.58
CA PRO A 119 6.98 -12.59 -7.09
C PRO A 119 6.81 -12.60 -8.63
N LYS A 120 7.78 -13.16 -9.35
CA LYS A 120 7.75 -13.32 -10.82
C LYS A 120 6.52 -14.08 -11.33
N ASN A 121 6.08 -15.08 -10.58
CA ASN A 121 4.91 -15.90 -10.89
C ASN A 121 3.61 -15.09 -10.76
N LEU A 122 3.59 -14.13 -9.83
CA LEU A 122 2.50 -13.19 -9.69
C LEU A 122 2.48 -12.19 -10.85
N ALA A 123 3.64 -11.62 -11.21
CA ALA A 123 3.75 -10.77 -12.40
C ALA A 123 3.24 -11.49 -13.67
N LYS A 124 3.59 -12.77 -13.84
CA LYS A 124 3.12 -13.65 -14.91
C LYS A 124 1.59 -13.82 -14.92
N LEU A 125 0.97 -14.05 -13.75
CA LEU A 125 -0.48 -14.12 -13.62
C LEU A 125 -1.15 -12.84 -14.14
N PHE A 126 -0.68 -11.68 -13.70
CA PHE A 126 -1.28 -10.40 -14.11
C PHE A 126 -1.07 -10.10 -15.60
N SER A 127 0.06 -10.50 -16.19
CA SER A 127 0.30 -10.37 -17.64
C SER A 127 -0.63 -11.22 -18.52
N ILE A 128 -1.27 -12.25 -17.96
CA ILE A 128 -2.23 -13.11 -18.69
C ILE A 128 -3.68 -12.91 -18.26
N LEU A 129 -3.95 -12.03 -17.29
CA LEU A 129 -5.26 -11.87 -16.65
C LEU A 129 -6.35 -11.53 -17.68
N ASN A 130 -6.11 -10.53 -18.54
CA ASN A 130 -7.04 -10.10 -19.59
C ASN A 130 -7.29 -11.13 -20.69
N LYS A 131 -6.55 -12.25 -20.71
CA LYS A 131 -6.74 -13.35 -21.69
C LYS A 131 -7.63 -14.46 -21.14
N MET A 132 -7.99 -14.41 -19.86
CA MET A 132 -8.86 -15.38 -19.20
C MET A 132 -10.32 -14.93 -19.23
N SER A 133 -11.27 -15.85 -19.03
CA SER A 133 -12.68 -15.48 -18.86
C SER A 133 -12.89 -14.69 -17.56
N SER A 134 -13.85 -13.76 -17.54
CA SER A 134 -14.14 -12.93 -16.35
C SER A 134 -14.50 -13.78 -15.12
N SER A 135 -15.10 -14.96 -15.32
CA SER A 135 -15.37 -15.92 -14.24
C SER A 135 -14.09 -16.51 -13.64
N LEU A 136 -13.10 -16.88 -14.47
CA LEU A 136 -11.82 -17.40 -13.99
C LEU A 136 -10.98 -16.31 -13.32
N GLN A 137 -10.98 -15.10 -13.91
CA GLN A 137 -10.35 -13.93 -13.30
C GLN A 137 -10.92 -13.68 -11.90
N ALA A 138 -12.25 -13.64 -11.76
CA ALA A 138 -12.90 -13.40 -10.47
C ALA A 138 -12.55 -14.46 -9.42
N GLU A 139 -12.52 -15.74 -9.81
CA GLU A 139 -12.15 -16.84 -8.92
C GLU A 139 -10.72 -16.67 -8.39
N ILE A 140 -9.75 -16.43 -9.27
CA ILE A 140 -8.34 -16.30 -8.90
C ILE A 140 -8.13 -15.04 -8.05
N LEU A 141 -8.67 -13.90 -8.47
CA LEU A 141 -8.49 -12.63 -7.76
C LEU A 141 -9.13 -12.68 -6.37
N SER A 142 -10.29 -13.31 -6.21
CA SER A 142 -10.92 -13.48 -4.90
C SER A 142 -10.06 -14.29 -3.93
N VAL A 143 -9.46 -15.38 -4.42
CA VAL A 143 -8.50 -16.18 -3.62
C VAL A 143 -7.26 -15.37 -3.30
N LEU A 144 -6.72 -14.64 -4.29
CA LEU A 144 -5.55 -13.79 -4.13
C LEU A 144 -5.76 -12.72 -3.05
N ILE A 145 -6.88 -12.00 -3.09
CA ILE A 145 -7.29 -11.03 -2.05
C ILE A 145 -7.30 -11.70 -0.67
N GLY A 146 -7.88 -12.90 -0.57
CA GLY A 146 -7.93 -13.66 0.67
C GLY A 146 -6.53 -13.98 1.24
N ILE A 147 -5.63 -14.50 0.41
CA ILE A 147 -4.27 -14.87 0.86
C ILE A 147 -3.38 -13.65 1.09
N MET A 148 -3.63 -12.52 0.41
CA MET A 148 -2.96 -11.24 0.68
C MET A 148 -3.35 -10.70 2.05
N ARG A 149 -4.66 -10.68 2.37
CA ARG A 149 -5.14 -10.27 3.70
C ARG A 149 -4.63 -11.17 4.83
N LYS A 150 -4.44 -12.46 4.56
CA LYS A 150 -3.96 -13.45 5.54
C LYS A 150 -2.45 -13.35 5.83
N SER A 151 -1.65 -12.76 4.94
CA SER A 151 -0.19 -12.84 5.02
C SER A 151 0.53 -11.58 4.53
N GLU A 152 1.24 -10.94 5.45
CA GLU A 152 2.15 -9.83 5.14
C GLU A 152 3.25 -10.24 4.15
N ARG A 153 3.72 -11.51 4.20
CA ARG A 153 4.69 -12.02 3.21
C ARG A 153 4.10 -12.04 1.80
N ASN A 154 2.81 -12.34 1.67
CA ASN A 154 2.15 -12.31 0.36
C ASN A 154 1.98 -10.88 -0.13
N LEU A 155 1.67 -9.94 0.77
CA LEU A 155 1.65 -8.51 0.46
C LEU A 155 3.02 -8.01 -0.04
N LEU A 156 4.10 -8.34 0.66
CA LEU A 156 5.47 -8.00 0.23
C LEU A 156 5.80 -8.62 -1.12
N ALA A 157 5.42 -9.88 -1.36
CA ALA A 157 5.61 -10.52 -2.67
C ALA A 157 4.85 -9.81 -3.80
N CYS A 158 3.71 -9.16 -3.50
CA CYS A 158 3.00 -8.32 -4.46
C CYS A 158 3.73 -7.00 -4.74
N ILE A 159 4.37 -6.40 -3.74
CA ILE A 159 5.22 -5.22 -3.95
C ILE A 159 6.43 -5.58 -4.82
N ASP A 160 7.13 -6.67 -4.49
CA ASP A 160 8.28 -7.16 -5.25
C ASP A 160 7.94 -7.51 -6.71
N ALA A 161 6.68 -7.86 -6.97
CA ALA A 161 6.16 -8.15 -8.30
C ALA A 161 5.66 -6.90 -9.05
N ASN A 162 5.82 -5.69 -8.49
CA ASN A 162 5.40 -4.42 -9.09
C ASN A 162 3.91 -4.40 -9.47
N ILE A 163 3.05 -5.03 -8.67
CA ILE A 163 1.64 -5.26 -9.01
C ILE A 163 0.84 -3.97 -9.16
N TYR A 164 1.18 -2.90 -8.43
CA TYR A 164 0.53 -1.60 -8.58
C TYR A 164 0.50 -1.11 -10.04
N TYR A 165 1.62 -1.22 -10.76
CA TYR A 165 1.69 -0.79 -12.16
C TYR A 165 0.79 -1.65 -13.06
N LYS A 166 0.84 -2.98 -12.87
CA LYS A 166 0.00 -3.92 -13.63
C LYS A 166 -1.49 -3.70 -13.37
N LEU A 167 -1.88 -3.37 -12.13
CA LEU A 167 -3.28 -3.07 -11.79
C LEU A 167 -3.80 -1.84 -12.54
N PHE A 168 -2.98 -0.79 -12.65
CA PHE A 168 -3.37 0.42 -13.38
C PHE A 168 -3.52 0.18 -14.88
N GLU A 169 -2.66 -0.65 -15.47
CA GLU A 169 -2.81 -1.05 -16.87
C GLU A 169 -4.12 -1.82 -17.10
N LEU A 170 -4.46 -2.76 -16.21
CA LEU A 170 -5.65 -3.59 -16.33
C LEU A 170 -6.95 -2.83 -16.11
N LEU A 171 -6.98 -1.86 -15.18
CA LEU A 171 -8.18 -1.08 -14.86
C LEU A 171 -8.73 -0.26 -16.04
N ASN A 172 -7.91 0.03 -17.06
CA ASN A 172 -8.35 0.77 -18.24
C ASN A 172 -9.21 -0.07 -19.22
N ASP A 173 -9.08 -1.40 -19.17
CA ASP A 173 -9.56 -2.30 -20.25
C ASP A 173 -10.47 -3.45 -19.75
N ILE A 174 -10.91 -3.46 -18.48
CA ILE A 174 -11.54 -4.63 -17.84
C ILE A 174 -13.02 -4.43 -17.48
N ASP A 175 -13.77 -5.54 -17.41
CA ASP A 175 -15.19 -5.58 -17.01
C ASP A 175 -15.42 -5.09 -15.58
N ASP A 176 -16.56 -4.44 -15.31
CA ASP A 176 -16.93 -3.85 -14.01
C ASP A 176 -16.73 -4.80 -12.81
N ILE A 177 -17.13 -6.07 -12.94
CA ILE A 177 -17.00 -7.07 -11.85
C ILE A 177 -15.54 -7.32 -11.48
N VAL A 178 -14.66 -7.35 -12.48
CA VAL A 178 -13.24 -7.60 -12.26
C VAL A 178 -12.57 -6.32 -11.75
N ALA A 179 -13.01 -5.15 -12.24
CA ALA A 179 -12.53 -3.86 -11.77
C ALA A 179 -12.73 -3.71 -10.24
N ASP A 180 -13.88 -4.11 -9.71
CA ASP A 180 -14.13 -4.13 -8.26
C ASP A 180 -13.09 -4.99 -7.51
N LEU A 181 -12.75 -6.16 -8.04
CA LEU A 181 -11.73 -7.03 -7.45
C LEU A 181 -10.31 -6.44 -7.56
N LEU A 182 -9.98 -5.75 -8.66
CA LEU A 182 -8.70 -5.05 -8.78
C LEU A 182 -8.60 -3.88 -7.78
N VAL A 183 -9.71 -3.16 -7.55
CA VAL A 183 -9.80 -2.11 -6.51
C VAL A 183 -9.67 -2.71 -5.11
N ASP A 184 -10.24 -3.88 -4.86
CA ASP A 184 -10.02 -4.61 -3.60
C ASP A 184 -8.56 -4.99 -3.40
N ILE A 185 -7.86 -5.43 -4.45
CA ILE A 185 -6.41 -5.71 -4.39
C ILE A 185 -5.64 -4.44 -4.06
N LEU A 186 -5.94 -3.30 -4.72
CA LEU A 186 -5.33 -2.01 -4.39
C LEU A 186 -5.56 -1.66 -2.92
N THR A 187 -6.78 -1.82 -2.43
CA THR A 187 -7.13 -1.56 -1.02
C THR A 187 -6.30 -2.42 -0.07
N VAL A 188 -6.16 -3.72 -0.37
CA VAL A 188 -5.34 -4.62 0.44
C VAL A 188 -3.86 -4.24 0.38
N LEU A 189 -3.33 -3.85 -0.79
CA LEU A 189 -1.96 -3.38 -0.89
C LEU A 189 -1.71 -2.09 -0.08
N THR A 190 -2.68 -1.17 -0.06
CA THR A 190 -2.58 0.06 0.78
C THR A 190 -2.60 -0.25 2.29
N SER A 191 -3.17 -1.39 2.70
CA SER A 191 -3.12 -1.80 4.12
C SER A 191 -1.70 -2.16 4.58
N LEU A 192 -0.81 -2.55 3.66
CA LEU A 192 0.61 -2.79 3.95
C LEU A 192 1.39 -1.49 4.09
N THR A 193 0.93 -0.40 3.44
CA THR A 193 1.58 0.92 3.47
C THR A 193 1.40 1.66 4.80
N ILE A 194 1.67 1.00 5.92
CA ILE A 194 2.03 1.62 7.20
C ILE A 194 3.40 1.08 7.62
N ASN A 195 4.39 1.29 6.75
CA ASN A 195 5.75 1.50 7.19
C ASN A 195 6.05 3.00 7.07
N VAL A 196 6.50 3.62 8.17
CA VAL A 196 6.85 5.05 8.22
C VAL A 196 7.85 5.43 7.12
N ASN A 197 8.66 4.48 6.65
CA ASN A 197 9.61 4.71 5.56
C ASN A 197 8.95 4.81 4.18
N GLU A 198 7.93 4.01 3.90
CA GLU A 198 7.19 4.06 2.62
C GLU A 198 6.24 5.25 2.58
N LEU A 199 5.57 5.54 3.71
CA LEU A 199 4.81 6.77 3.88
C LEU A 199 5.70 8.01 3.73
N LYS A 200 6.94 7.99 4.24
CA LYS A 200 7.93 9.07 4.02
C LYS A 200 8.31 9.22 2.54
N VAL A 201 8.39 8.13 1.78
CA VAL A 201 8.66 8.17 0.34
C VAL A 201 7.46 8.74 -0.42
N LEU A 202 6.24 8.28 -0.12
CA LEU A 202 5.00 8.84 -0.68
C LEU A 202 4.85 10.33 -0.37
N LEU A 203 5.09 10.75 0.88
CA LEU A 203 5.05 12.16 1.29
C LEU A 203 6.17 13.02 0.67
N ARG A 204 7.30 12.41 0.28
CA ARG A 204 8.34 13.10 -0.50
C ARG A 204 7.91 13.33 -1.95
N TYR A 205 7.15 12.41 -2.54
CA TYR A 205 6.58 12.57 -3.89
C TYR A 205 5.32 13.46 -3.92
N LEU A 206 4.58 13.55 -2.82
CA LEU A 206 3.46 14.47 -2.63
C LEU A 206 3.89 15.85 -2.12
N LYS A 207 5.19 16.08 -1.96
CA LYS A 207 5.70 17.40 -1.58
C LYS A 207 5.52 18.33 -2.78
N THR A 208 4.43 19.10 -2.73
CA THR A 208 4.09 20.15 -3.67
C THR A 208 5.31 20.97 -4.08
N ASP A 209 5.49 21.10 -5.39
CA ASP A 209 6.34 22.15 -5.95
C ASP A 209 5.50 23.44 -6.02
N ASN A 210 5.95 24.52 -5.37
CA ASN A 210 5.31 25.85 -5.34
C ASN A 210 4.03 26.06 -4.50
N ASN A 211 3.85 25.36 -3.38
CA ASN A 211 2.77 25.60 -2.40
C ASN A 211 1.30 25.57 -2.92
N VAL A 212 1.01 24.93 -4.04
CA VAL A 212 -0.36 24.66 -4.48
C VAL A 212 -0.68 23.16 -4.39
N TRP A 213 -1.72 22.83 -3.65
CA TRP A 213 -2.30 21.49 -3.55
C TRP A 213 -3.11 21.15 -4.80
#